data_AF-L0A997-F1
#
_entry.id   AF-L0A997-F1
#
_cell.length_a   1.000
_cell.length_b   1.000
_cell.length_c   1.000
_cell.angle_alpha   90.00
_cell.angle_beta   90.00
_cell.angle_gamma   90.00
#
_symmetry.space_group_name_H-M   'P 1'
#
loop_
_entity.id
_entity.type
_entity.pdbx_description
1 polymer ?
#
loop_
_entity_poly.entity_id
_entity_poly.type
_entity_poly.pdbx_seq_one_letter_code
_entity_poly.pdbx_strand_id
1 'polypeptide(L)' 'MRKSYLKVTVNLDLIAEELKRLNKRYITIKDFSRYFGISNKTSGKILKHLEKMGYVKRYSTSAYSIIGDSA' A
#
# COMPACT_ATOMS: atom_id res chain seq x y z
N MET A 1 -3.97 -30.14 9.75
CA MET A 1 -3.30 -28.93 10.30
C MET A 1 -4.35 -27.84 10.50
N ARG A 2 -4.69 -27.48 11.75
CA ARG A 2 -5.67 -26.39 12.03
C ARG A 2 -5.07 -25.07 11.56
N LYS A 3 -5.70 -24.42 10.58
CA LYS A 3 -5.32 -23.06 10.17
C LYS A 3 -5.90 -22.09 11.20
N SER A 4 -5.03 -21.46 12.00
CA SER A 4 -5.41 -20.33 12.83
C SER A 4 -5.41 -19.06 11.97
N TYR A 5 -6.45 -18.26 12.10
CA TYR A 5 -6.57 -16.97 11.40
C TYR A 5 -6.73 -15.86 12.42
N LEU A 6 -6.00 -14.77 12.24
CA LEU A 6 -6.16 -13.54 12.99
C LEU A 6 -6.78 -12.49 12.06
N LYS A 7 -7.86 -11.85 12.48
CA LYS A 7 -8.46 -10.72 11.76
C LYS A 7 -7.86 -9.43 12.33
N VAL A 8 -7.17 -8.68 11.49
CA VAL A 8 -6.57 -7.39 11.84
C VAL A 8 -7.25 -6.30 11.03
N THR A 9 -7.61 -5.21 11.70
CA THR A 9 -8.08 -3.98 11.06
C THR A 9 -6.91 -3.00 11.02
N VAL A 10 -6.66 -2.40 9.85
CA VAL A 10 -5.60 -1.41 9.65
C VAL A 10 -6.22 -0.09 9.23
N ASN A 11 -5.71 1.01 9.78
CA ASN A 11 -6.08 2.35 9.36
C ASN A 11 -5.31 2.71 8.08
N LEU A 12 -6.04 2.95 6.99
CA LEU A 12 -5.46 3.24 5.68
C LEU A 12 -4.84 4.64 5.61
N ASP A 13 -5.33 5.60 6.39
CA ASP A 13 -4.76 6.96 6.41
C ASP A 13 -3.33 6.94 6.99
N LEU A 14 -3.11 6.16 8.06
CA LEU A 14 -1.76 5.96 8.61
C LEU A 14 -0.82 5.27 7.61
N ILE A 15 -1.33 4.31 6.83
CA ILE A 15 -0.53 3.69 5.76
C ILE A 15 -0.17 4.73 4.70
N ALA A 16 -1.10 5.61 4.33
CA ALA A 16 -0.83 6.67 3.36
C ALA A 16 0.23 7.65 3.87
N GLU A 17 0.17 8.05 5.15
CA GLU A 17 1.20 8.87 5.78
C GLU A 17 2.58 8.21 5.74
N GLU A 18 2.66 6.92 6.08
CA GLU A 18 3.91 6.17 5.99
C GLU A 18 4.42 6.07 4.54
N LEU A 19 3.53 5.91 3.55
CA LEU A 19 3.93 5.99 2.15
C LEU A 19 4.49 7.35 1.75
N LYS A 20 3.96 8.45 2.28
CA LYS A 20 4.52 9.80 2.04
C LYS A 20 5.91 9.95 2.69
N ARG A 21 6.16 9.29 3.83
CA ARG A 21 7.46 9.27 4.52
C ARG A 21 8.51 8.42 3.79
N LEU A 22 8.07 7.42 3.04
CA LEU A 22 8.93 6.75 2.07
C LEU A 22 9.29 7.78 1.00
N ASN A 23 10.50 8.35 1.05
CA ASN A 23 11.02 9.31 0.07
C ASN A 23 11.21 8.66 -1.33
N LYS A 24 10.10 8.21 -1.91
CA LYS A 24 9.98 7.43 -3.13
C LYS A 24 8.79 7.98 -3.91
N ARG A 25 8.97 8.14 -5.21
CA ARG A 25 7.89 8.57 -6.11
C ARG A 25 6.93 7.43 -6.48
N TYR A 26 7.42 6.19 -6.42
CA TYR A 26 6.68 5.02 -6.84
C TYR A 26 6.84 3.89 -5.83
N ILE A 27 5.81 3.06 -5.72
CA ILE A 27 5.84 1.83 -4.95
C ILE A 27 5.21 0.69 -5.73
N THR A 28 5.91 -0.45 -5.79
CA THR A 28 5.35 -1.67 -6.36
C THR A 28 4.60 -2.48 -5.31
N ILE A 29 3.70 -3.37 -5.74
CA ILE A 29 3.05 -4.35 -4.87
C ILE A 29 4.09 -5.18 -4.08
N LYS A 30 5.22 -5.50 -4.72
CA LYS A 30 6.29 -6.30 -4.11
C LYS A 30 7.06 -5.50 -3.06
N ASP A 31 7.31 -4.22 -3.30
CA ASP A 31 7.96 -3.34 -2.32
C ASP A 31 7.06 -3.09 -1.13
N PHE A 32 5.77 -2.83 -1.36
CA PHE A 32 4.76 -2.68 -0.32
C PHE A 32 4.66 -3.92 0.55
N SER A 33 4.59 -5.10 -0.07
CA SER A 33 4.59 -6.41 0.57
C SER A 33 5.79 -6.61 1.50
N ARG A 34 6.99 -6.28 1.01
CA ARG A 34 8.23 -6.36 1.80
C ARG A 34 8.26 -5.36 2.95
N TYR A 35 7.79 -4.14 2.72
CA TYR A 35 7.85 -3.06 3.71
C TYR A 35 6.87 -3.29 4.87
N PHE A 36 5.63 -3.68 4.56
CA PHE A 36 4.57 -3.88 5.54
C PHE A 36 4.43 -5.33 6.02
N GLY A 37 5.26 -6.25 5.52
CA GLY A 37 5.25 -7.66 5.94
C GLY A 37 3.94 -8.39 5.62
N ILE A 38 3.29 -8.05 4.51
CA ILE A 38 1.99 -8.61 4.12
C ILE A 38 2.04 -9.26 2.73
N SER A 39 1.15 -10.21 2.47
CA SER A 39 1.12 -10.90 1.17
C SER A 39 0.92 -9.92 0.00
N ASN A 40 1.43 -10.26 -1.19
CA ASN A 40 1.22 -9.48 -2.41
C ASN A 40 -0.29 -9.29 -2.72
N LYS A 41 -1.12 -10.30 -2.41
CA LYS A 41 -2.57 -10.23 -2.60
C LYS A 41 -3.20 -9.16 -1.69
N THR A 42 -2.81 -9.11 -0.42
CA THR A 42 -3.28 -8.08 0.52
C THR A 42 -2.74 -6.70 0.13
N SER A 43 -1.46 -6.63 -0.24
CA SER A 43 -0.80 -5.39 -0.70
C SER A 43 -1.54 -4.77 -1.89
N GLY A 44 -1.87 -5.58 -2.89
CA GLY A 44 -2.62 -5.10 -4.06
C GLY A 44 -4.03 -4.60 -3.71
N LYS A 45 -4.70 -5.24 -2.74
CA LYS A 45 -6.00 -4.75 -2.23
C LYS A 45 -5.85 -3.40 -1.54
N ILE A 46 -4.87 -3.26 -0.64
CA ILE A 46 -4.62 -2.02 0.09
C ILE A 46 -4.28 -0.89 -0.88
N LEU A 47 -3.32 -1.10 -1.79
CA LEU A 47 -2.93 -0.09 -2.79
C LEU A 47 -4.11 0.32 -3.70
N LYS A 48 -4.98 -0.62 -4.07
CA LYS A 48 -6.21 -0.29 -4.82
C LYS A 48 -7.21 0.55 -4.00
N HIS A 49 -7.28 0.34 -2.68
CA HIS A 49 -8.10 1.18 -1.82
C HIS A 49 -7.49 2.57 -1.64
N LEU A 50 -6.17 2.65 -1.41
CA LEU A 50 -5.45 3.93 -1.35
C LEU A 50 -5.56 4.72 -2.66
N GLU A 51 -5.60 4.02 -3.81
CA GLU A 51 -5.86 4.62 -5.11
C GLU A 51 -7.23 5.29 -5.17
N LYS A 52 -8.28 4.60 -4.70
CA LYS A 52 -9.64 5.16 -4.64
C LYS A 52 -9.75 6.36 -3.69
N MET A 53 -8.92 6.39 -2.65
CA MET A 53 -8.85 7.49 -1.69
C MET A 53 -8.01 8.67 -2.20
N GLY A 54 -7.31 8.53 -3.33
CA GLY A 54 -6.48 9.58 -3.91
C GLY A 54 -5.09 9.72 -3.29
N TYR A 55 -4.63 8.75 -2.50
CA TYR A 55 -3.27 8.77 -1.91
C TYR A 55 -2.20 8.24 -2.86
N VAL A 56 -2.59 7.39 -3.81
CA VAL A 56 -1.72 6.86 -4.84
C VAL A 56 -2.45 6.86 -6.17
N LYS A 57 -1.72 6.81 -7.29
CA LYS A 57 -2.30 6.64 -8.62
C LYS A 57 -1.63 5.48 -9.32
N ARG A 58 -2.40 4.62 -10.00
CA ARG A 58 -1.83 3.50 -10.75
C ARG A 58 -0.93 4.03 -11.87
N TYR A 59 0.28 3.50 -11.89
CA TYR A 59 1.29 3.78 -12.92
C TYR A 59 1.43 2.61 -13.89
N SER A 60 1.37 1.37 -13.37
CA SER A 60 1.38 0.14 -14.17
C SER A 60 0.55 -0.95 -13.51
N THR A 61 0.55 -2.16 -14.08
CA THR A 61 -0.15 -3.33 -13.52
C THR A 61 0.22 -3.62 -12.07
N SER A 62 1.48 -3.34 -11.67
CA SER A 62 2.04 -3.68 -10.36
C SER A 62 2.65 -2.50 -9.61
N ALA A 63 2.64 -1.29 -10.18
CA ALA A 63 3.25 -0.10 -9.59
C ALA A 63 2.25 1.06 -9.49
N TYR A 64 2.41 1.84 -8.41
CA TYR A 64 1.62 3.03 -8.13
C TYR A 64 2.55 4.20 -7.86
N SER A 65 2.22 5.38 -8.37
CA SER A 65 2.86 6.63 -7.98
C SER A 65 2.27 7.11 -6.66
N ILE A 66 3.13 7.48 -5.72
CA ILE A 66 2.72 8.07 -4.44
C ILE A 66 2.36 9.53 -4.70
N ILE A 67 1.15 9.94 -4.30
CA ILE A 67 0.72 11.33 -4.41
C ILE A 67 1.24 12.04 -3.16
N GLY A 68 2.40 12.69 -3.31
CA GLY A 68 2.91 13.66 -2.35
C GLY A 68 2.28 15.01 -2.59
N ASP A 69 2.09 15.79 -1.52
CA ASP A 69 1.89 17.23 -1.66
C ASP A 69 3.14 17.78 -2.33
N SER A 70 3.02 18.15 -3.60
CA SER A 70 4.04 18.96 -4.26
C SER A 70 3.89 20.37 -3.71
N ALA A 71 4.69 20.69 -2.69
CA ALA A 71 4.95 22.04 -2.23
C ALA A 71 6.43 22.12 -1.83
#